data_AF-A0A6U4VFU8-F1
#
_entry.id   AF-A0A6U4VFU8-F1
#
_cell.length_a   1.000
_cell.length_b   1.000
_cell.length_c   1.000
_cell.angle_alpha   90.00
_cell.angle_beta   90.00
_cell.angle_gamma   90.00
#
_symmetry.space_group_name_H-M   'P 1'
#
loop_
_entity.id
_entity.type
_entity.pdbx_description
1 polymer ?
#
loop_
_entity_poly.entity_id
_entity_poly.type
_entity_poly.pdbx_seq_one_letter_code
_entity_poly.pdbx_strand_id
1 'polypeptide(L)'
;KGSVLKNYKLGDDVSLYVAYTCLAVKLTAGHTLCIAPTRDSILYTLKLGEYHTADPAKRMIISALLSVSALVVALFIPSLQLLFGFLGGLCGSLLGFVFPALFALKSPGWADECSKWDRIGAWTLVVIGVIVFILGTVASIYESVVS
;
A
#
# COMPACT_ATOMS: atom_id res chain seq x y z
N LYS A 1 -22.37 1.45 3.72
CA LYS A 1 -21.65 0.83 4.87
C LYS A 1 -20.17 1.14 4.64
N GLY A 2 -19.48 1.84 5.54
CA GLY A 2 -18.17 2.42 5.16
C GLY A 2 -17.30 2.93 6.30
N SER A 3 -17.89 3.31 7.42
CA SER A 3 -17.16 3.62 8.63
C SER A 3 -18.06 3.30 9.83
N VAL A 4 -17.62 2.42 10.72
CA VAL A 4 -18.34 2.08 11.97
C VAL A 4 -18.66 3.33 12.78
N LEU A 5 -17.82 4.36 12.68
CA LEU A 5 -17.94 5.63 13.38
C LEU A 5 -19.10 6.52 12.88
N LYS A 6 -19.65 6.26 11.68
CA LYS A 6 -20.86 6.97 11.18
C LYS A 6 -22.16 6.44 11.79
N ASN A 7 -22.14 5.28 12.44
CA ASN A 7 -23.33 4.72 13.10
C ASN A 7 -23.57 5.27 14.51
N TYR A 8 -22.68 6.11 15.03
CA TYR A 8 -22.80 6.74 16.35
C TYR A 8 -23.14 8.23 16.23
N LYS A 9 -24.03 8.73 17.09
CA LYS A 9 -24.40 10.14 17.14
C LYS A 9 -23.28 10.92 17.84
N LEU A 10 -22.70 11.91 17.15
CA LEU A 10 -21.57 12.74 17.63
C LEU A 10 -21.90 13.64 18.86
N GLY A 11 -23.09 13.53 19.44
CA GLY A 11 -23.61 14.49 20.41
C GLY A 11 -23.25 14.24 21.87
N ASP A 12 -23.07 12.99 22.30
CA ASP A 12 -23.12 12.67 23.74
C ASP A 12 -22.00 11.72 24.23
N ASP A 13 -21.29 11.05 23.33
CA ASP A 13 -20.33 10.01 23.70
C ASP A 13 -18.89 10.56 23.76
N VAL A 14 -18.41 10.85 24.97
CA VAL A 14 -17.01 11.24 25.24
C VAL A 14 -16.01 10.21 24.67
N SER A 15 -16.38 8.93 24.67
CA SER A 15 -15.58 7.84 24.09
C SER A 15 -15.37 7.98 22.58
N LEU A 16 -16.34 8.54 21.85
CA LEU A 16 -16.26 8.76 20.41
C LEU A 16 -15.26 9.89 20.08
N TYR A 17 -15.29 10.99 20.85
CA TYR A 17 -14.33 12.09 20.70
C TYR A 17 -12.89 11.62 20.96
N VAL A 18 -12.69 10.83 22.02
CA VAL A 18 -11.38 10.23 22.32
C VAL A 18 -10.94 9.27 21.21
N ALA A 19 -11.86 8.52 20.61
CA ALA A 19 -11.53 7.64 19.49
C ALA A 19 -11.09 8.42 18.24
N TYR A 20 -11.78 9.52 17.89
CA TYR A 20 -11.41 10.37 16.75
C TYR A 20 -10.05 11.06 16.95
N THR A 21 -9.76 11.55 18.15
CA THR A 21 -8.45 12.18 18.45
C THR A 21 -7.33 11.14 18.41
N CYS A 22 -7.53 9.96 18.99
CA CYS A 22 -6.57 8.85 18.90
C CYS A 22 -6.33 8.42 17.46
N LEU A 23 -7.38 8.34 16.63
CA LEU A 23 -7.28 8.02 15.22
C LEU A 23 -6.45 9.07 14.47
N ALA A 24 -6.71 10.36 14.68
CA ALA A 24 -5.99 11.46 14.05
C ALA A 24 -4.49 11.42 14.39
N VAL A 25 -4.14 11.17 15.66
CA VAL A 25 -2.75 11.02 16.11
C VAL A 25 -2.07 9.82 15.44
N LYS A 26 -2.73 8.66 15.41
CA LYS A 26 -2.20 7.44 14.77
C LYS A 26 -1.97 7.63 13.27
N LEU A 27 -2.92 8.25 12.56
CA LEU A 27 -2.80 8.48 11.13
C LEU A 27 -1.67 9.46 10.80
N THR A 28 -1.49 10.51 11.61
CA THR A 28 -0.40 11.48 11.42
C THR A 28 0.97 10.83 11.64
N ALA A 29 1.11 10.05 12.72
CA ALA A 29 2.34 9.33 13.02
C ALA A 29 2.64 8.25 11.97
N GLY A 30 1.62 7.48 11.57
CA GLY A 30 1.74 6.43 10.56
C GLY A 30 2.12 6.98 9.18
N HIS A 31 1.51 8.08 8.75
CA HIS A 31 1.83 8.73 7.47
C HIS A 31 3.30 9.18 7.44
N THR A 32 3.76 9.80 8.52
CA THR A 32 5.16 10.25 8.63
C THR A 32 6.14 9.07 8.58
N LEU A 33 5.82 7.97 9.26
CA LEU A 33 6.63 6.76 9.27
C LEU A 33 6.72 6.11 7.87
N CYS A 34 5.60 6.04 7.15
CA CYS A 34 5.54 5.42 5.83
C CYS A 34 6.19 6.28 4.73
N ILE A 35 6.17 7.61 4.85
CA ILE A 35 6.80 8.50 3.84
C ILE A 35 8.32 8.31 3.81
N ALA A 36 8.97 8.05 4.95
CA ALA A 36 10.41 7.91 5.03
C ALA A 36 10.96 6.84 4.05
N PRO A 37 10.55 5.55 4.09
CA PRO A 37 11.00 4.53 3.16
C PRO A 37 10.49 4.74 1.72
N THR A 38 9.32 5.37 1.54
CA THR A 38 8.79 5.62 0.19
C THR A 38 9.60 6.67 -0.56
N ARG A 39 9.93 7.80 0.09
CA ARG A 39 10.81 8.84 -0.49
C ARG A 39 12.14 8.24 -0.96
N ASP A 40 12.67 7.42 -0.08
CA ASP A 40 13.95 6.74 -0.14
C ASP A 40 13.96 5.70 -1.30
N SER A 41 12.88 4.95 -1.48
CA SER A 41 12.66 4.06 -2.64
C SER A 41 12.48 4.81 -3.97
N ILE A 42 11.78 5.95 -3.96
CA ILE A 42 11.55 6.77 -5.15
C ILE A 42 12.86 7.41 -5.63
N LEU A 43 13.68 7.91 -4.71
CA LEU A 43 15.01 8.46 -5.01
C LEU A 43 15.90 7.42 -5.70
N TYR A 44 15.90 6.18 -5.18
CA TYR A 44 16.64 5.06 -5.78
C TYR A 44 16.11 4.71 -7.18
N THR A 45 14.78 4.62 -7.34
CA THR A 45 14.15 4.25 -8.61
C THR A 45 14.41 5.28 -9.72
N LEU A 46 14.41 6.57 -9.38
CA LEU A 46 14.66 7.66 -10.33
C LEU A 46 16.15 7.87 -10.63
N LYS A 47 17.06 7.10 -10.03
CA LYS A 47 18.53 7.24 -10.16
C LYS A 47 19.03 8.68 -9.88
N LEU A 48 18.31 9.45 -9.07
CA LEU A 48 18.56 10.89 -8.84
C LEU A 48 19.65 11.16 -7.78
N GLY A 49 20.42 10.14 -7.40
CA GLY A 49 21.49 10.20 -6.42
C GLY A 49 21.23 9.26 -5.23
N GLU A 50 22.30 8.70 -4.67
CA GLU A 50 22.24 7.91 -3.44
C GLU A 50 21.78 8.77 -2.26
N TYR A 51 21.19 8.12 -1.24
CA TYR A 51 20.59 8.74 -0.06
C TYR A 51 21.48 9.75 0.67
N HIS A 52 22.79 9.61 0.50
CA HIS A 52 23.81 10.39 1.20
C HIS A 52 24.25 11.67 0.47
N THR A 53 23.90 11.83 -0.81
CA THR A 53 24.34 12.97 -1.65
C THR A 53 23.17 13.70 -2.33
N ALA A 54 21.94 13.21 -2.15
CA ALA A 54 20.75 13.88 -2.68
C ALA A 54 20.50 15.21 -1.93
N ASP A 55 20.45 16.29 -2.71
CA ASP A 55 20.11 17.64 -2.26
C ASP A 55 18.83 17.65 -1.39
N PRO A 56 18.86 18.25 -0.17
CA PRO A 56 17.70 18.32 0.72
C PRO A 56 16.44 18.88 0.05
N ALA A 57 16.59 19.78 -0.94
CA ALA A 57 15.45 20.32 -1.70
C ALA A 57 14.67 19.22 -2.43
N LYS A 58 15.37 18.27 -3.09
CA LYS A 58 14.74 17.17 -3.82
C LYS A 58 13.97 16.24 -2.89
N ARG A 59 14.53 15.97 -1.70
CA ARG A 59 13.92 15.13 -0.68
C ARG A 59 12.61 15.73 -0.15
N MET A 60 12.59 17.05 0.05
CA MET A 60 11.37 17.76 0.47
C MET A 60 10.31 17.79 -0.63
N ILE A 61 10.69 18.03 -1.89
CA ILE A 61 9.76 18.04 -3.03
C ILE A 61 9.07 16.68 -3.19
N ILE A 62 9.81 15.57 -3.12
CA ILE A 62 9.23 14.22 -3.26
C ILE A 62 8.25 13.92 -2.11
N SER A 63 8.62 14.26 -0.88
CA SER A 63 7.75 14.09 0.30
C SER A 63 6.48 14.93 0.21
N ALA A 64 6.60 16.19 -0.24
CA ALA A 64 5.47 17.08 -0.45
C ALA A 64 4.53 16.54 -1.54
N LEU A 65 5.09 16.08 -2.67
CA LEU A 65 4.32 15.49 -3.76
C LEU A 65 3.55 14.24 -3.30
N LEU A 66 4.21 13.37 -2.52
CA LEU A 66 3.57 12.18 -1.97
C LEU A 66 2.42 12.53 -1.02
N SER A 67 2.62 13.51 -0.14
CA SER A 67 1.56 13.98 0.77
C SER A 67 0.39 14.64 0.03
N VAL A 68 0.68 15.47 -0.97
CA VAL A 68 -0.35 16.10 -1.81
C VAL A 68 -1.12 15.03 -2.58
N SER A 69 -0.45 14.01 -3.13
CA SER A 69 -1.13 12.91 -3.83
C SER A 69 -2.06 12.12 -2.92
N ALA A 70 -1.64 11.85 -1.67
CA ALA A 70 -2.48 11.17 -0.68
C ALA A 70 -3.70 12.02 -0.31
N LEU A 71 -3.53 13.34 -0.18
CA LEU A 71 -4.61 14.27 0.12
C LEU A 71 -5.62 14.38 -1.02
N VAL A 72 -5.14 14.40 -2.26
CA VAL A 72 -5.97 14.37 -3.47
C VAL A 72 -6.79 13.08 -3.53
N VAL A 73 -6.16 11.92 -3.31
CA VAL A 73 -6.86 10.62 -3.30
C VAL A 73 -7.91 10.56 -2.18
N ALA A 74 -7.58 11.06 -0.98
CA ALA A 74 -8.52 11.12 0.14
C ALA A 74 -9.71 12.07 -0.11
N LEU A 75 -9.52 13.12 -0.91
CA LEU A 75 -10.58 14.06 -1.27
C LEU A 75 -11.53 13.47 -2.32
N PHE A 76 -11.00 12.75 -3.31
CA PHE A 76 -11.78 12.20 -4.42
C PHE A 76 -12.52 10.90 -4.08
N ILE A 77 -12.00 10.08 -3.16
CA ILE A 77 -12.59 8.75 -2.88
C ILE A 77 -13.33 8.78 -1.54
N PRO A 78 -14.69 8.82 -1.55
CA PRO A 78 -15.50 8.94 -0.34
C PRO A 78 -15.63 7.63 0.47
N SER A 79 -15.08 6.52 -0.03
CA SER A 79 -15.18 5.18 0.57
C SER A 79 -13.81 4.63 1.01
N LEU A 80 -13.56 4.64 2.33
CA LEU A 80 -12.35 4.04 2.92
C LEU A 80 -12.25 2.52 2.70
N GLN A 81 -13.39 1.83 2.65
CA GLN A 81 -13.41 0.37 2.43
C GLN A 81 -12.89 0.00 1.04
N LEU A 82 -13.30 0.74 0.01
CA LEU A 82 -12.82 0.57 -1.35
C LEU A 82 -11.32 0.85 -1.46
N LEU A 83 -10.86 1.95 -0.83
CA LEU A 83 -9.44 2.31 -0.79
C LEU A 83 -8.58 1.24 -0.11
N PHE A 84 -8.97 0.79 1.09
CA PHE A 84 -8.22 -0.23 1.82
C PHE A 84 -8.31 -1.61 1.17
N GLY A 85 -9.43 -1.94 0.53
CA GLY A 85 -9.58 -3.16 -0.26
C GLY A 85 -8.68 -3.16 -1.50
N PHE A 86 -8.66 -2.05 -2.25
CA PHE A 86 -7.81 -1.91 -3.43
C PHE A 86 -6.32 -1.88 -3.09
N LEU A 87 -5.89 -1.00 -2.17
CA LEU A 87 -4.49 -0.90 -1.76
C LEU A 87 -4.02 -2.17 -1.05
N GLY A 88 -4.86 -2.78 -0.22
CA GLY A 88 -4.56 -4.03 0.46
C GLY A 88 -4.41 -5.19 -0.53
N GLY A 89 -5.30 -5.27 -1.53
CA GLY A 89 -5.23 -6.26 -2.60
C GLY A 89 -4.00 -6.07 -3.49
N LEU A 90 -3.70 -4.84 -3.90
CA LEU A 90 -2.52 -4.52 -4.72
C LEU A 90 -1.22 -4.78 -3.96
N CYS A 91 -1.09 -4.23 -2.76
CA CYS A 91 0.11 -4.39 -1.94
C CYS A 91 0.30 -5.84 -1.49
N GLY A 92 -0.77 -6.51 -1.06
CA GLY A 92 -0.75 -7.90 -0.62
C GLY A 92 -0.46 -8.89 -1.74
N SER A 93 -1.00 -8.68 -2.95
CA SER A 93 -0.69 -9.52 -4.11
C SER A 93 0.77 -9.37 -4.57
N LEU A 94 1.25 -8.12 -4.69
CA LEU A 94 2.62 -7.86 -5.13
C LEU A 94 3.65 -8.28 -4.08
N LEU A 95 3.52 -7.83 -2.83
CA LEU A 95 4.51 -8.11 -1.79
C LEU A 95 4.37 -9.53 -1.21
N GLY A 96 3.16 -10.05 -1.11
CA GLY A 96 2.89 -11.35 -0.49
C GLY A 96 3.12 -12.54 -1.42
N PHE A 97 2.89 -12.39 -2.72
CA PHE A 97 3.00 -13.50 -3.68
C PHE A 97 4.09 -13.27 -4.73
N VAL A 98 4.10 -12.10 -5.36
CA VAL A 98 5.00 -11.83 -6.49
C VAL A 98 6.45 -11.62 -6.04
N PHE A 99 6.67 -10.84 -4.98
CA PHE A 99 8.01 -10.55 -4.46
C PHE A 99 8.78 -11.80 -3.99
N PRO A 100 8.23 -12.69 -3.13
CA PRO A 100 8.92 -13.91 -2.74
C PRO A 100 9.16 -14.86 -3.92
N ALA A 101 8.22 -14.94 -4.88
CA ALA A 101 8.40 -15.77 -6.07
C ALA A 101 9.52 -15.26 -7.00
N LEU A 102 9.64 -13.94 -7.17
CA LEU A 102 10.72 -13.33 -7.94
C LEU A 102 12.08 -13.49 -7.26
N PHE A 103 12.13 -13.34 -5.94
CA PHE A 103 13.34 -13.61 -5.16
C PHE A 103 13.76 -15.07 -5.30
N ALA A 104 12.78 -15.98 -5.34
CA ALA A 104 13.04 -17.39 -5.54
C ALA A 104 13.63 -17.71 -6.91
N LEU A 105 13.06 -17.12 -7.96
CA LEU A 105 13.45 -17.39 -9.34
C LEU A 105 14.79 -16.74 -9.74
N LYS A 106 15.15 -15.61 -9.10
CA LYS A 106 16.29 -14.78 -9.51
C LYS A 106 17.54 -14.97 -8.64
N SER A 107 17.46 -15.77 -7.58
CA SER A 107 18.63 -16.08 -6.75
C SER A 107 19.56 -17.08 -7.47
N PRO A 108 20.81 -16.69 -7.81
CA PRO A 108 21.70 -17.48 -8.66
C PRO A 108 22.14 -18.81 -8.04
N GLY A 109 22.12 -18.95 -6.71
CA GLY A 109 22.42 -20.22 -6.03
C GLY A 109 21.21 -21.15 -5.90
N TRP A 110 19.99 -20.64 -6.07
CA TRP A 110 18.77 -21.43 -5.90
C TRP A 110 18.31 -22.07 -7.22
N ALA A 111 18.64 -21.47 -8.37
CA ALA A 111 18.28 -22.02 -9.68
C ALA A 111 18.98 -23.36 -9.99
N ASP A 112 20.17 -23.60 -9.43
CA ASP A 112 20.97 -24.81 -9.70
C ASP A 112 20.74 -25.94 -8.68
N GLU A 113 20.30 -25.63 -7.45
CA GLU A 113 20.03 -26.62 -6.39
C GLU A 113 18.53 -26.97 -6.24
N CYS A 114 17.60 -26.15 -6.75
CA CYS A 114 16.18 -26.38 -6.57
C CYS A 114 15.60 -27.46 -7.49
N SER A 115 14.68 -28.25 -6.92
CA SER A 115 13.90 -29.23 -7.67
C SER A 115 12.93 -28.53 -8.63
N LYS A 116 12.56 -29.20 -9.73
CA LYS A 116 11.56 -28.69 -10.70
C LYS A 116 10.25 -28.29 -10.00
N TRP A 117 9.94 -28.92 -8.88
CA TRP A 117 8.78 -28.64 -8.03
C TRP A 117 8.80 -27.27 -7.37
N ASP A 118 9.96 -26.80 -6.90
CA ASP A 118 10.08 -25.48 -6.27
C ASP A 118 9.92 -24.37 -7.30
N ARG A 119 10.43 -24.60 -8.52
CA ARG A 119 10.26 -23.69 -9.65
C ARG A 119 8.80 -23.62 -10.11
N ILE A 120 8.07 -24.74 -10.09
CA ILE A 120 6.62 -24.77 -10.35
C ILE A 120 5.88 -24.01 -9.25
N GLY A 121 6.23 -24.21 -7.98
CA GLY A 121 5.67 -23.47 -6.83
C GLY A 121 5.87 -21.97 -6.93
N ALA A 122 7.05 -21.51 -7.37
CA ALA A 122 7.30 -20.09 -7.61
C ALA A 122 6.42 -19.53 -8.73
N TRP A 123 6.25 -20.26 -9.84
CA TRP A 123 5.36 -19.84 -10.92
C TRP A 123 3.88 -19.84 -10.53
N THR A 124 3.42 -20.81 -9.74
CA THR A 124 2.03 -20.83 -9.26
C THR A 124 1.75 -19.67 -8.31
N LEU A 125 2.70 -19.28 -7.45
CA LEU A 125 2.58 -18.10 -6.60
C LEU A 125 2.40 -16.81 -7.43
N VAL A 126 3.15 -16.64 -8.52
CA VAL A 126 2.97 -15.50 -9.43
C VAL A 126 1.57 -15.52 -10.06
N VAL A 127 1.11 -16.66 -10.56
CA VAL A 127 -0.21 -16.78 -11.18
C VAL A 127 -1.33 -16.47 -10.18
N ILE A 128 -1.24 -17.01 -8.96
CA ILE A 128 -2.21 -16.74 -7.89
C ILE A 128 -2.18 -15.25 -7.53
N GLY A 129 -1.01 -14.63 -7.42
CA GLY A 129 -0.87 -13.20 -7.17
C GLY A 129 -1.59 -12.35 -8.23
N VAL A 130 -1.46 -12.69 -9.52
CA VAL A 130 -2.15 -12.00 -10.62
C VAL A 130 -3.67 -12.21 -10.53
N ILE A 131 -4.14 -13.43 -10.24
CA ILE A 131 -5.57 -13.70 -10.08
C ILE A 131 -6.15 -12.88 -8.93
N VAL A 132 -5.49 -12.87 -7.77
CA VAL A 132 -5.92 -12.09 -6.59
C VAL A 132 -5.93 -10.59 -6.90
N PHE A 133 -4.95 -10.09 -7.67
CA PHE A 133 -4.91 -8.70 -8.11
C PHE A 133 -6.11 -8.33 -9.01
N ILE A 134 -6.43 -9.16 -9.99
CA ILE A 134 -7.58 -8.96 -10.88
C ILE A 134 -8.88 -8.99 -10.09
N LEU A 135 -9.07 -10.00 -9.23
CA LEU A 135 -10.25 -10.12 -8.38
C LEU A 135 -10.39 -8.91 -7.44
N GLY A 136 -9.29 -8.43 -6.86
CA GLY A 136 -9.29 -7.22 -6.03
C GLY A 136 -9.72 -5.98 -6.81
N THR A 137 -9.21 -5.80 -8.04
CA THR A 137 -9.59 -4.68 -8.92
C THR A 137 -11.07 -4.74 -9.30
N VAL A 138 -11.56 -5.93 -9.63
CA VAL A 138 -12.96 -6.17 -9.97
C VAL A 138 -13.87 -5.89 -8.76
N ALA A 139 -13.50 -6.36 -7.56
CA ALA A 139 -14.25 -6.08 -6.33
C ALA A 139 -14.33 -4.58 -6.03
N SER A 140 -13.22 -3.84 -6.19
CA SER A 140 -13.22 -2.38 -6.03
C SER A 140 -14.10 -1.66 -7.03
N ILE A 141 -14.15 -2.11 -8.29
CA ILE A 141 -15.04 -1.51 -9.31
C ILE A 141 -16.51 -1.84 -9.03
N TYR A 142 -16.83 -3.06 -8.59
CA TYR A 142 -18.20 -3.39 -8.21
C TYR A 142 -18.69 -2.54 -7.03
N GLU A 143 -17.83 -2.30 -6.04
CA GLU A 143 -18.16 -1.39 -4.94
C GLU A 143 -18.35 0.06 -5.40
N SER A 144 -17.64 0.54 -6.43
CA SER A 144 -17.83 1.90 -6.94
C SER A 144 -19.08 2.07 -7.83
N VAL A 145 -19.54 1.00 -8.49
CA VAL A 145 -20.70 1.04 -9.39
C VAL A 145 -22.01 0.75 -8.66
N VAL A 146 -21.98 -0.10 -7.62
CA VAL A 146 -23.18 -0.52 -6.87
C VAL A 146 -23.44 0.38 -5.65
N SER A 147 -22.47 1.19 -5.21
CA SER A 147 -22.63 2.16 -4.11
C SER A 147 -23.17 3.51 -4.57
#